data_AF-A0A3D9BQH4-F1
#
_entry.id   AF-A0A3D9BQH4-F1
#
_cell.length_a   1.000
_cell.length_b   1.000
_cell.length_c   1.000
_cell.angle_alpha   90.00
_cell.angle_beta   90.00
_cell.angle_gamma   90.00
#
_symmetry.space_group_name_H-M   'P 1'
#
loop_
_entity.id
_entity.type
_entity.pdbx_description
1 polymer ?
#
loop_
_entity_poly.entity_id
_entity_poly.type
_entity_poly.pdbx_seq_one_letter_code
_entity_poly.pdbx_strand_id
1 'polypeptide(L)'
;MRNLIYMIIIFAFTSCAEKSNDYEIINTFFDEHKISVKNLSSEPFYLKEGLEYWKEKEFKDLNFEIIKNEKYKIDTSLVKNKYTDSKSIFCKTRISKPLFSKDRKKILLAVDENCGSDKRLTIYLLKKDKGKYVYETDINSTRTYRH
;
A
#
# COMPACT_ATOMS: atom_id res chain seq x y z
N MET A 1 3.57 -45.93 -25.40
CA MET A 1 3.35 -44.46 -25.41
C MET A 1 2.53 -44.05 -24.19
N ARG A 2 3.12 -44.08 -22.98
CA ARG A 2 2.40 -43.80 -21.71
C ARG A 2 3.17 -42.85 -20.78
N ASN A 3 4.36 -42.42 -21.20
CA ASN A 3 5.28 -41.60 -20.39
C ASN A 3 5.42 -40.15 -20.86
N LEU A 4 4.64 -39.70 -21.86
CA LEU A 4 4.73 -38.33 -22.38
C LEU A 4 3.65 -37.38 -21.84
N ILE A 5 2.65 -37.90 -21.09
CA ILE A 5 1.54 -37.10 -20.56
C ILE A 5 1.90 -36.40 -19.24
N TYR A 6 2.94 -36.87 -18.54
CA TYR A 6 3.35 -36.32 -17.25
C TYR A 6 4.16 -35.01 -17.33
N MET A 7 4.63 -34.59 -18.51
CA MET A 7 5.53 -33.43 -18.61
C MET A 7 4.82 -32.08 -18.84
N ILE A 8 3.53 -32.07 -19.17
CA ILE A 8 2.77 -30.82 -19.41
C ILE A 8 2.02 -30.33 -18.16
N ILE A 9 1.78 -31.20 -17.17
CA ILE A 9 0.99 -30.85 -15.99
C ILE A 9 1.83 -30.13 -14.91
N ILE A 10 3.17 -30.17 -15.01
CA ILE A 10 4.05 -29.52 -14.01
C ILE A 10 4.22 -28.01 -14.29
N PHE A 11 3.89 -27.53 -15.49
CA PHE A 11 4.08 -26.11 -15.86
C PHE A 11 2.87 -25.20 -15.65
N ALA A 12 1.71 -25.72 -15.27
CA ALA A 12 0.47 -24.94 -15.21
C ALA A 12 0.10 -24.36 -13.83
N PHE A 13 0.92 -24.57 -12.79
CA PHE A 13 0.64 -24.08 -11.43
C PHE A 13 1.72 -23.19 -10.83
N THR A 14 2.56 -22.54 -11.65
CA THR A 14 3.23 -21.29 -11.24
C THR A 14 2.28 -20.11 -11.32
N SER A 15 1.10 -20.25 -10.71
CA SER A 15 0.39 -19.11 -10.12
C SER A 15 1.18 -18.63 -8.88
N CYS A 16 2.45 -18.27 -9.09
CA CYS A 16 3.16 -17.36 -8.22
C CYS A 16 2.59 -15.97 -8.53
N ALA A 17 1.38 -15.71 -8.06
CA ALA A 17 0.77 -14.39 -8.12
C ALA A 17 1.70 -13.40 -7.40
N GLU A 18 2.35 -12.54 -8.18
CA GLU A 18 2.74 -11.13 -7.96
C GLU A 18 3.16 -10.66 -6.55
N LYS A 19 3.53 -11.53 -5.60
CA LYS A 19 3.97 -11.13 -4.25
C LYS A 19 5.24 -10.26 -4.25
N SER A 20 6.06 -10.32 -5.31
CA SER A 20 7.26 -9.49 -5.41
C SER A 20 6.97 -8.02 -5.77
N ASN A 21 5.84 -7.74 -6.44
CA ASN A 21 5.59 -6.41 -7.00
C ASN A 21 5.14 -5.40 -5.92
N ASP A 22 4.30 -5.81 -4.97
CA ASP A 22 3.79 -4.90 -3.92
C ASP A 22 4.95 -4.26 -3.12
N TYR A 23 5.88 -5.08 -2.62
CA TYR A 23 7.01 -4.58 -1.83
C TYR A 23 8.04 -3.83 -2.69
N GLU A 24 8.20 -4.20 -3.96
CA GLU A 24 9.05 -3.44 -4.89
C GLU A 24 8.52 -2.03 -5.07
N ILE A 25 7.21 -1.87 -5.31
CA ILE A 25 6.54 -0.57 -5.44
C ILE A 25 6.68 0.23 -4.14
N ILE A 26 6.33 -0.36 -3.00
CA ILE A 26 6.41 0.31 -1.68
C ILE A 26 7.84 0.79 -1.41
N ASN A 27 8.83 -0.10 -1.58
CA ASN A 27 10.21 0.19 -1.24
C ASN A 27 10.85 1.20 -2.20
N THR A 28 10.55 1.09 -3.50
CA THR A 28 11.01 2.07 -4.50
C THR A 28 10.46 3.44 -4.18
N PHE A 29 9.15 3.53 -3.91
CA PHE A 29 8.50 4.78 -3.54
C PHE A 29 9.11 5.41 -2.28
N PHE A 30 9.25 4.65 -1.19
CA PHE A 30 9.83 5.19 0.05
C PHE A 30 11.31 5.57 -0.10
N ASP A 31 12.08 4.87 -0.93
CA ASP A 31 13.48 5.22 -1.16
C ASP A 31 13.67 6.43 -2.08
N GLU A 32 12.94 6.51 -3.19
CA GLU A 32 13.01 7.64 -4.13
C GLU A 32 12.57 8.95 -3.45
N HIS A 33 11.53 8.90 -2.60
CA HIS A 33 10.99 10.08 -1.93
C HIS A 33 11.54 10.32 -0.53
N LYS A 34 12.52 9.51 -0.08
CA LYS A 34 13.15 9.62 1.25
C LYS A 34 12.12 9.63 2.38
N ILE A 35 11.04 8.88 2.21
CA ILE A 35 9.98 8.71 3.21
C ILE A 35 10.47 7.68 4.21
N SER A 36 10.61 8.09 5.47
CA SER A 36 10.99 7.20 6.54
C SER A 36 9.78 6.84 7.40
N VAL A 37 9.51 5.55 7.52
CA VAL A 37 8.32 5.04 8.21
C VAL A 37 8.65 4.74 9.67
N LYS A 38 8.16 5.60 10.56
CA LYS A 38 8.35 5.45 12.00
C LYS A 38 7.41 4.40 12.58
N ASN A 39 7.91 3.52 13.45
CA ASN A 39 7.09 2.59 14.24
C ASN A 39 6.05 1.83 13.38
N LEU A 40 6.51 1.23 12.28
CA LEU A 40 5.65 0.49 11.35
C LEU A 40 4.98 -0.70 12.05
N SER A 41 3.65 -0.69 12.08
CA SER A 41 2.81 -1.76 12.60
C SER A 41 2.67 -2.90 11.58
N SER A 42 2.53 -4.13 12.08
CA SER A 42 2.14 -5.29 11.27
C SER A 42 0.66 -5.29 10.87
N GLU A 43 -0.14 -4.38 11.46
CA GLU A 43 -1.52 -4.14 11.06
C GLU A 43 -1.54 -3.29 9.78
N PRO A 44 -2.19 -3.74 8.70
CA PRO A 44 -2.32 -2.95 7.48
C PRO A 44 -3.32 -1.80 7.64
N PHE A 45 -3.21 -0.80 6.76
CA PHE A 45 -4.25 0.18 6.54
C PHE A 45 -5.11 -0.22 5.34
N TYR A 46 -6.39 -0.55 5.55
CA TYR A 46 -7.28 -0.85 4.43
C TYR A 46 -7.79 0.44 3.79
N LEU A 47 -7.64 0.63 2.48
CA LEU A 47 -8.02 1.88 1.81
C LEU A 47 -9.50 2.26 1.97
N LYS A 48 -10.38 1.32 2.29
CA LYS A 48 -11.76 1.62 2.70
C LYS A 48 -11.86 2.49 3.95
N GLU A 49 -10.89 2.44 4.86
CA GLU A 49 -10.79 3.33 6.04
C GLU A 49 -10.59 4.78 5.59
N GLY A 50 -9.97 5.00 4.42
CA GLY A 50 -9.88 6.31 3.79
C GLY A 50 -11.25 6.93 3.45
N LEU A 51 -12.32 6.13 3.38
CA LEU A 51 -13.68 6.65 3.16
C LEU A 51 -14.21 7.47 4.34
N GLU A 52 -13.55 7.43 5.50
CA GLU A 52 -13.82 8.37 6.59
C GLU A 52 -13.41 9.81 6.28
N TYR A 53 -12.52 10.00 5.30
CA TYR A 53 -11.90 11.27 4.94
C TYR A 53 -12.27 11.72 3.53
N TRP A 54 -12.54 10.77 2.63
CA TRP A 54 -12.74 11.01 1.20
C TRP A 54 -13.94 10.26 0.65
N LYS A 55 -14.67 10.88 -0.28
CA LYS A 55 -15.88 10.26 -0.84
C LYS A 55 -15.48 9.13 -1.81
N GLU A 56 -16.25 8.04 -1.82
CA GLU A 56 -16.02 6.90 -2.74
C GLU A 56 -15.94 7.34 -4.22
N LYS A 57 -16.67 8.42 -4.58
CA LYS A 57 -16.62 9.02 -5.92
C LYS A 57 -15.24 9.56 -6.29
N GLU A 58 -14.48 10.15 -5.36
CA GLU A 58 -13.15 10.72 -5.63
C GLU A 58 -12.17 9.63 -6.08
N PHE A 59 -12.26 8.43 -5.50
CA PHE A 59 -11.50 7.27 -5.94
C PHE A 59 -11.95 6.78 -7.34
N LYS A 60 -13.27 6.74 -7.58
CA LYS A 60 -13.84 6.31 -8.87
C LYS A 60 -13.49 7.25 -10.02
N ASP A 61 -13.50 8.56 -9.77
CA ASP A 61 -13.13 9.59 -10.76
C ASP A 61 -11.65 9.45 -11.18
N LEU A 62 -10.82 8.89 -10.30
CA LEU A 62 -9.42 8.51 -10.58
C LEU A 62 -9.26 7.07 -11.11
N ASN A 63 -10.35 6.41 -11.49
CA ASN A 63 -10.39 5.04 -12.02
C ASN A 63 -9.96 3.95 -11.02
N PHE A 64 -10.18 4.16 -9.71
CA PHE A 64 -9.97 3.16 -8.67
C PHE A 64 -11.29 2.53 -8.20
N GLU A 65 -11.21 1.29 -7.71
CA GLU A 65 -12.33 0.59 -7.07
C GLU A 65 -11.94 0.16 -5.66
N ILE A 66 -12.65 0.72 -4.66
CA ILE A 66 -12.40 0.41 -3.26
C ILE A 66 -13.06 -0.91 -2.88
N ILE A 67 -12.25 -1.88 -2.45
CA ILE A 67 -12.72 -3.20 -2.03
C ILE A 67 -13.14 -3.15 -0.55
N LYS A 68 -14.45 -3.17 -0.28
CA LYS A 68 -15.02 -2.99 1.08
C LYS A 68 -14.66 -4.09 2.08
N ASN A 69 -14.41 -5.30 1.61
CA ASN A 69 -14.13 -6.46 2.46
C ASN A 69 -12.72 -7.03 2.25
N GLU A 70 -11.80 -6.18 1.77
CA GLU A 70 -10.42 -6.58 1.59
C GLU A 70 -9.81 -6.98 2.94
N LYS A 71 -9.07 -8.10 2.93
CA LYS A 71 -8.28 -8.57 4.07
C LYS A 71 -6.93 -9.00 3.54
N TYR A 72 -5.87 -8.44 4.10
CA TYR A 72 -4.50 -8.82 3.78
C TYR A 72 -3.61 -8.63 4.99
N LYS A 73 -2.37 -9.10 4.88
CA LYS A 73 -1.30 -8.82 5.84
C LYS A 73 -0.18 -8.14 5.10
N ILE A 74 0.59 -7.32 5.81
CA ILE A 74 1.86 -6.79 5.34
C ILE A 74 2.95 -7.41 6.20
N ASP A 75 3.93 -8.00 5.54
CA ASP A 75 5.16 -8.42 6.17
C ASP A 75 6.07 -7.19 6.30
N THR A 76 6.07 -6.60 7.49
CA THR A 76 6.84 -5.38 7.75
C THR A 76 8.33 -5.62 7.65
N SER A 77 8.83 -6.86 7.75
CA SER A 77 10.25 -7.17 7.59
C SER A 77 10.76 -6.81 6.18
N LEU A 78 9.89 -6.94 5.16
CA LEU A 78 10.20 -6.66 3.75
C LEU A 78 10.12 -5.19 3.37
N VAL A 79 9.57 -4.33 4.24
CA VAL A 79 9.48 -2.88 4.03
C VAL A 79 10.81 -2.22 4.43
N LYS A 80 11.42 -1.48 3.51
CA LYS A 80 12.67 -0.73 3.71
C LYS A 80 12.37 0.65 4.32
N ASN A 81 13.43 1.35 4.76
CA ASN A 81 13.37 2.72 5.29
C ASN A 81 12.42 2.91 6.49
N LYS A 82 12.24 1.84 7.28
CA LYS A 82 11.52 1.86 8.55
C LYS A 82 12.48 2.02 9.72
N TYR A 83 12.04 2.66 10.79
CA TYR A 83 12.80 2.76 12.05
C TYR A 83 11.87 2.71 13.26
N THR A 84 12.41 2.25 14.38
CA THR A 84 11.72 2.30 15.67
C THR A 84 12.18 3.56 16.41
N ASP A 85 11.23 4.38 16.81
CA ASP A 85 11.44 5.53 17.68
C ASP A 85 10.86 5.25 19.06
N SER A 86 11.76 4.96 20.01
CA SER A 86 11.42 4.69 21.40
C SER A 86 10.83 5.89 22.12
N LYS A 87 11.08 7.13 21.66
CA LYS A 87 10.55 8.35 22.28
C LYS A 87 9.07 8.59 21.98
N SER A 88 8.52 7.96 20.95
CA SER A 88 7.09 8.03 20.63
C SER A 88 6.53 6.64 20.39
N ILE A 89 6.72 5.73 21.34
CA ILE A 89 6.27 4.34 21.22
C ILE A 89 4.75 4.20 21.03
N PHE A 90 3.99 5.22 21.44
CA PHE A 90 2.55 5.31 21.23
C PHE A 90 2.17 5.66 19.78
N CYS A 91 3.08 6.24 19.01
CA CYS A 91 2.89 6.47 17.58
C CYS A 91 3.04 5.15 16.83
N LYS A 92 2.01 4.80 16.06
CA LYS A 92 2.01 3.65 15.15
C LYS A 92 1.77 4.14 13.73
N THR A 93 2.57 3.64 12.80
CA THR A 93 2.33 3.86 11.37
C THR A 93 1.81 2.58 10.74
N ARG A 94 0.72 2.66 9.97
CA ARG A 94 0.18 1.59 9.14
C ARG A 94 0.33 2.00 7.68
N ILE A 95 0.55 1.04 6.80
CA ILE A 95 0.60 1.30 5.35
C ILE A 95 -0.40 0.40 4.64
N SER A 96 -0.92 0.86 3.51
CA SER A 96 -1.73 0.01 2.65
C SER A 96 -0.88 -0.84 1.72
N LYS A 97 -1.48 -1.87 1.15
CA LYS A 97 -1.00 -2.40 -0.13
C LYS A 97 -1.21 -1.39 -1.26
N PRO A 98 -0.40 -1.46 -2.33
CA PRO A 98 -0.68 -0.72 -3.56
C PRO A 98 -2.05 -1.12 -4.12
N LEU A 99 -2.95 -0.16 -4.27
CA LEU A 99 -4.19 -0.36 -5.03
C LEU A 99 -3.99 0.16 -6.43
N PHE A 100 -4.16 -0.69 -7.42
CA PHE A 100 -4.04 -0.31 -8.83
C PHE A 100 -5.35 0.28 -9.35
N SER A 101 -5.25 1.28 -10.23
CA SER A 101 -6.38 1.74 -11.02
C SER A 101 -6.82 0.62 -11.98
N LYS A 102 -8.07 0.64 -12.46
CA LYS A 102 -8.61 -0.40 -13.34
C LYS A 102 -7.79 -0.57 -14.63
N ASP A 103 -7.22 0.51 -15.13
CA ASP A 103 -6.33 0.52 -16.30
C ASP A 103 -4.84 0.26 -15.98
N ARG A 104 -4.51 0.01 -14.70
CA ARG A 104 -3.15 -0.17 -14.17
C ARG A 104 -2.17 0.97 -14.53
N LYS A 105 -2.68 2.17 -14.79
CA LYS A 105 -1.83 3.35 -15.04
C LYS A 105 -1.48 4.10 -13.76
N LYS A 106 -2.22 3.88 -12.68
CA LYS A 106 -2.02 4.58 -11.41
C LYS A 106 -2.08 3.62 -10.22
N ILE A 107 -1.47 4.02 -9.12
CA ILE A 107 -1.48 3.33 -7.84
C ILE A 107 -1.83 4.30 -6.72
N LEU A 108 -2.62 3.84 -5.76
CA LEU A 108 -2.75 4.47 -4.45
C LEU A 108 -1.94 3.71 -3.41
N LEU A 109 -1.18 4.45 -2.60
CA LEU A 109 -0.50 3.93 -1.43
C LEU A 109 -0.81 4.83 -0.23
N ALA A 110 -1.40 4.27 0.82
CA ALA A 110 -1.71 5.01 2.03
C ALA A 110 -0.66 4.82 3.12
N VAL A 111 -0.39 5.89 3.86
CA VAL A 111 0.39 5.91 5.10
C VAL A 111 -0.47 6.58 6.17
N ASP A 112 -0.83 5.82 7.19
CA ASP A 112 -1.63 6.25 8.34
C ASP A 112 -0.76 6.30 9.58
N GLU A 113 -0.57 7.48 10.14
CA GLU A 113 0.17 7.72 11.37
C GLU A 113 -0.80 8.09 12.48
N ASN A 114 -0.81 7.29 13.54
CA ASN A 114 -1.64 7.50 14.71
C ASN A 114 -0.76 7.63 15.94
N CYS A 115 -0.71 8.84 16.51
CA CYS A 115 0.03 9.21 17.71
C CYS A 115 -0.91 9.48 18.90
N GLY A 116 -2.08 8.83 18.96
CA GLY A 116 -3.07 9.04 20.01
C GLY A 116 -3.91 10.29 19.74
N SER A 117 -3.44 11.46 20.18
CA SER A 117 -4.13 12.74 20.00
C SER A 117 -4.13 13.22 18.54
N ASP A 118 -3.12 12.81 17.77
CA ASP A 118 -2.94 13.22 16.39
C ASP A 118 -3.00 12.02 15.44
N LYS A 119 -3.89 12.11 14.46
CA LYS A 119 -3.97 11.18 13.34
C LYS A 119 -3.71 11.90 12.04
N ARG A 120 -2.79 11.36 11.24
CA ARG A 120 -2.46 11.84 9.91
C ARG A 120 -2.60 10.69 8.93
N LEU A 121 -3.43 10.87 7.92
CA LEU A 121 -3.56 9.96 6.80
C LEU A 121 -3.07 10.66 5.54
N THR A 122 -2.08 10.07 4.90
CA THR A 122 -1.57 10.51 3.59
C THR A 122 -1.85 9.41 2.57
N ILE A 123 -2.56 9.73 1.49
CA ILE A 123 -2.67 8.84 0.33
C ILE A 123 -1.83 9.41 -0.80
N TYR A 124 -0.83 8.65 -1.22
CA TYR A 124 0.02 8.95 -2.35
C TYR A 124 -0.60 8.38 -3.63
N LEU A 125 -0.70 9.20 -4.66
CA LEU A 125 -1.03 8.81 -6.02
C LEU A 125 0.26 8.69 -6.82
N LEU A 126 0.51 7.51 -7.35
CA LEU A 126 1.63 7.22 -8.23
C LEU A 126 1.09 6.98 -9.64
N LYS A 127 1.82 7.42 -10.66
CA LYS A 127 1.51 7.18 -12.07
C LYS A 127 2.58 6.30 -12.71
N LYS A 128 2.17 5.49 -13.68
CA LYS A 128 3.09 4.69 -14.47
C LYS A 128 3.78 5.57 -15.50
N ASP A 129 5.09 5.73 -15.39
CA ASP A 129 5.96 6.42 -16.33
C ASP A 129 7.15 5.53 -16.71
N LYS A 130 7.38 5.37 -18.02
CA LYS A 130 8.46 4.51 -18.57
C LYS A 130 8.58 3.12 -17.93
N GLY A 131 7.43 2.52 -17.59
CA GLY A 131 7.36 1.18 -16.97
C GLY A 131 7.49 1.14 -15.45
N LYS A 132 7.78 2.26 -14.79
CA LYS A 132 7.88 2.38 -13.32
C LYS A 132 6.73 3.22 -12.77
N TYR A 133 6.41 3.07 -11.48
CA TYR A 133 5.45 3.94 -10.80
C TYR A 133 6.20 5.06 -10.10
N VAL A 134 5.90 6.30 -10.50
CA VAL A 134 6.52 7.52 -9.95
C VAL A 134 5.45 8.35 -9.25
N TYR A 135 5.83 9.10 -8.22
CA TYR A 135 4.91 10.01 -7.53
C TYR A 135 4.29 11.02 -8.49
N GLU A 136 2.97 11.16 -8.40
CA GLU A 136 2.19 12.17 -9.13
C GLU A 136 1.75 13.29 -8.19
N THR A 137 1.11 12.94 -7.09
CA THR A 137 0.64 13.86 -6.05
C THR A 137 0.30 13.08 -4.77
N ASP A 138 0.06 13.76 -3.67
CA ASP A 138 -0.57 13.19 -2.48
C ASP A 138 -1.81 13.96 -2.03
N ILE A 139 -2.62 13.30 -1.22
CA ILE A 139 -3.78 13.86 -0.55
C ILE A 139 -3.61 13.61 0.95
N ASN A 140 -3.52 14.71 1.71
CA ASN A 140 -3.33 14.67 3.16
C ASN A 140 -4.64 14.94 3.89
N SER A 141 -4.90 14.19 4.95
CA SER A 141 -5.95 14.49 5.92
C SER A 141 -5.38 14.38 7.34
N THR A 142 -5.64 15.38 8.17
CA THR A 142 -5.18 15.42 9.56
C THR A 142 -6.37 15.61 10.49
N ARG A 143 -6.45 14.80 11.54
CA ARG A 143 -7.40 14.96 12.66
C ARG A 143 -6.61 15.09 13.95
N THR A 144 -6.81 16.21 14.64
CA THR A 144 -6.36 16.40 16.02
C THR A 144 -7.57 16.25 16.93
N TYR A 145 -7.54 15.26 17.81
CA TYR A 145 -8.54 15.12 18.85
C TYR A 145 -8.19 16.11 19.96
N ARG A 146 -8.99 17.18 20.07
CA ARG A 146 -8.97 18.02 21.27
C ARG A 146 -9.82 17.32 22.32
N HIS A 147 -9.18 16.88 23.40
CA HIS A 147 -9.86 16.46 24.62
C HIS A 147 -10.56 17.64 25.28
#